data_AF-A0A8H3TPK0-F1
#
_entry.id   AF-A0A8H3TPK0-F1
#
_cell.length_a   1.000
_cell.length_b   1.000
_cell.length_c   1.000
_cell.angle_alpha   90.00
_cell.angle_beta   90.00
_cell.angle_gamma   90.00
#
_symmetry.space_group_name_H-M   'P 1'
#
loop_
_entity.id
_entity.type
_entity.pdbx_description
1 polymer ?
#
loop_
_entity_poly.entity_id
_entity_poly.type
_entity_poly.pdbx_seq_one_letter_code
_entity_poly.pdbx_strand_id
1 'polypeptide(L)'
;MTDPPPPPPPPPPPHPPCRLFTITQYECSPSNDRITCWPLERLFRQCGKDGPAVEVTHLVEPSRDDPERPVIPEHALSKLPRGRMWRDVAVESAVSAARE
;
A
#
# COMPACT_ATOMS: atom_id res chain seq x y z
N MET A 1 19.19 30.61 37.36
CA MET A 1 19.80 30.57 36.01
C MET A 1 19.27 29.30 35.37
N THR A 2 18.25 29.44 34.53
CA THR A 2 17.57 28.30 33.91
C THR A 2 18.14 28.17 32.51
N ASP A 3 18.67 26.99 32.18
CA ASP A 3 19.22 26.71 30.84
C ASP A 3 18.12 26.91 29.77
N PRO A 4 18.43 27.52 28.61
CA PRO A 4 17.48 27.58 27.51
C PRO A 4 17.11 26.17 27.02
N PRO A 5 15.87 25.97 26.53
CA PRO A 5 15.45 24.69 25.98
C PRO A 5 16.29 24.32 24.74
N PRO A 6 16.54 23.02 24.52
CA PRO A 6 17.28 22.57 23.35
C PRO A 6 16.54 22.94 22.05
N PRO A 7 17.28 23.18 20.96
CA PRO A 7 16.67 23.46 19.66
C PRO A 7 15.85 22.26 19.15
N PRO A 8 14.81 22.50 18.33
CA PRO A 8 14.03 21.43 17.76
C PRO A 8 14.90 20.54 16.85
N PRO A 9 14.59 19.23 16.75
CA PRO A 9 15.30 18.35 15.85
C PRO A 9 15.14 18.79 14.39
N PRO A 10 16.13 18.54 13.52
CA PRO A 10 16.03 18.83 12.11
C PRO A 10 14.87 18.03 11.47
N PRO A 11 14.25 18.54 10.39
CA PRO A 11 13.20 17.82 9.69
C PRO A 11 13.74 16.48 9.15
N PRO A 12 12.89 15.44 9.09
CA PRO A 12 13.28 14.17 8.51
C PRO A 12 13.69 14.37 7.05
N PRO A 13 14.65 13.57 6.53
CA PRO A 13 15.02 13.62 5.13
C PRO A 13 13.80 13.33 4.24
N PRO A 14 13.69 13.98 3.07
CA PRO A 14 12.59 13.75 2.15
C PRO A 14 12.55 12.27 1.74
N HIS A 15 11.36 11.67 1.78
CA HIS A 15 11.19 10.29 1.34
C HIS A 15 11.53 10.20 -0.16
N PRO A 16 12.22 9.13 -0.59
CA PRO A 16 12.49 8.92 -2.00
C PRO A 16 11.18 8.75 -2.78
N PRO A 17 11.13 9.20 -4.05
CA PRO A 17 9.93 9.04 -4.87
C PRO A 17 9.59 7.56 -5.01
N CYS A 18 8.30 7.26 -4.95
CA CYS A 18 7.79 5.89 -5.10
C CYS A 18 6.96 5.77 -6.37
N ARG A 19 7.06 4.64 -7.04
CA ARG A 19 6.19 4.26 -8.15
C ARG A 19 5.28 3.11 -7.77
N LEU A 20 4.05 3.15 -8.27
CA LEU A 20 3.11 2.05 -8.22
C LEU A 20 3.09 1.36 -9.59
N PHE A 21 3.03 0.03 -9.60
CA PHE A 21 2.91 -0.76 -10.82
C PHE A 21 2.15 -2.06 -10.51
N THR A 22 1.63 -2.71 -11.55
CA THR A 22 0.94 -3.99 -11.41
C THR A 22 1.78 -5.14 -11.94
N ILE A 23 1.60 -6.33 -11.35
CA ILE A 23 2.07 -7.60 -11.88
C ILE A 23 0.87 -8.55 -11.93
N THR A 24 0.56 -9.06 -13.11
CA THR A 24 -0.44 -10.12 -13.27
C THR A 24 0.15 -11.43 -12.75
N GLN A 25 -0.44 -11.98 -11.71
CA GLN A 25 -0.19 -13.33 -11.22
C GLN A 25 -1.34 -14.25 -11.64
N TYR A 26 -1.15 -15.56 -11.56
CA TYR A 26 -2.21 -16.53 -11.85
C TYR A 26 -2.40 -17.44 -10.66
N GLU A 27 -3.65 -17.56 -10.21
CA GLU A 27 -4.05 -18.60 -9.28
C GLU A 27 -4.64 -19.75 -10.08
N CYS A 28 -4.13 -20.97 -9.87
CA CYS A 28 -4.52 -22.13 -10.65
C CYS A 28 -5.13 -23.20 -9.73
N SER A 29 -6.29 -23.73 -10.14
CA SER A 29 -6.94 -24.86 -9.47
C SER A 29 -6.91 -26.09 -10.40
N PRO A 30 -6.24 -27.18 -10.00
CA PRO A 30 -6.34 -28.44 -10.70
C PRO A 30 -7.70 -29.10 -10.41
N SER A 31 -8.45 -29.46 -11.46
CA SER A 31 -9.69 -30.22 -11.36
C SER A 31 -9.64 -31.39 -12.34
N ASN A 32 -9.61 -32.62 -11.81
CA ASN A 32 -9.49 -33.85 -12.59
C ASN A 32 -8.37 -33.74 -13.64
N ASP A 33 -8.73 -33.64 -14.93
CA ASP A 33 -7.80 -33.63 -16.07
C ASP A 33 -7.50 -32.23 -16.62
N ARG A 34 -7.93 -31.16 -15.94
CA ARG A 34 -7.76 -29.77 -16.39
C ARG A 34 -7.21 -28.89 -15.29
N ILE A 35 -6.42 -27.90 -15.70
CA ILE A 35 -5.97 -26.81 -14.85
C ILE A 35 -6.70 -25.56 -15.32
N THR A 36 -7.45 -24.94 -14.42
CA THR A 36 -8.05 -23.62 -14.67
C THR A 36 -7.25 -22.59 -13.89
N CYS A 37 -6.82 -21.53 -14.56
CA CYS A 37 -6.08 -20.43 -13.95
C CYS A 37 -6.85 -19.12 -14.12
N TRP A 38 -6.85 -18.30 -13.08
CA TRP A 38 -7.47 -16.98 -13.09
C TRP A 38 -6.41 -15.89 -12.91
N PRO A 39 -6.39 -14.85 -13.77
CA PRO A 39 -5.45 -13.75 -13.63
C PRO A 39 -5.80 -12.89 -12.42
N LEU A 40 -4.79 -12.50 -11.66
CA LEU A 40 -4.86 -11.66 -10.47
C LEU A 40 -3.89 -10.49 -10.63
N GLU A 41 -4.41 -9.28 -10.79
CA GLU A 41 -3.58 -8.07 -10.78
C GLU A 41 -3.12 -7.77 -9.35
N ARG A 42 -1.81 -7.81 -9.13
CA ARG A 42 -1.19 -7.45 -7.85
C ARG A 42 -0.52 -6.09 -7.95
N LEU A 43 -0.82 -5.18 -7.02
CA LEU A 43 -0.21 -3.84 -6.97
C LEU A 43 1.08 -3.89 -6.16
N PHE A 44 2.13 -3.24 -6.67
CA PHE A 44 3.43 -3.12 -6.02
C PHE A 44 3.83 -1.66 -5.87
N ARG A 45 4.51 -1.36 -4.76
CA ARG A 45 5.16 -0.08 -4.50
C ARG A 45 6.68 -0.28 -4.45
N GLN A 46 7.41 0.52 -5.21
CA GLN A 46 8.88 0.58 -5.15
C GLN A 46 9.31 2.03 -4.93
N CYS A 47 10.12 2.28 -3.90
CA CYS A 47 10.63 3.61 -3.58
C CYS A 47 12.12 3.70 -3.84
N GLY A 48 12.57 4.78 -4.48
CA GLY A 48 13.95 4.91 -4.96
C GLY A 48 14.22 4.04 -6.20
N LYS A 49 15.41 4.21 -6.79
CA LYS A 49 15.78 3.55 -8.05
C LYS A 49 15.91 2.03 -7.91
N ASP A 50 16.49 1.57 -6.80
CA ASP A 50 16.83 0.17 -6.54
C ASP A 50 16.20 -0.34 -5.23
N GLY A 51 15.11 0.30 -4.78
CA GLY A 51 14.40 -0.13 -3.60
C GLY A 51 13.68 -1.47 -3.80
N PRO A 52 13.36 -2.19 -2.71
CA PRO A 52 12.57 -3.41 -2.82
C PRO A 52 11.17 -3.09 -3.37
N ALA A 53 10.65 -3.97 -4.22
CA ALA A 53 9.25 -3.96 -4.60
C ALA A 53 8.44 -4.64 -3.49
N VAL A 54 7.48 -3.92 -2.92
CA VAL A 54 6.60 -4.41 -1.87
C VAL A 54 5.19 -4.53 -2.43
N GLU A 55 4.58 -5.71 -2.30
CA GLU A 55 3.18 -5.89 -2.66
C GLU A 55 2.29 -5.04 -1.72
N VAL A 56 1.39 -4.26 -2.31
CA VAL A 56 0.43 -3.39 -1.64
C VAL A 56 -1.02 -3.70 -2.05
N THR A 57 -1.24 -4.81 -2.75
CA THR A 57 -2.59 -5.33 -3.05
C THR A 57 -3.34 -5.53 -1.73
N HIS A 58 -4.54 -4.96 -1.59
CA HIS A 58 -5.40 -5.30 -0.47
C HIS A 58 -5.87 -6.74 -0.63
N LEU A 59 -5.57 -7.58 0.37
CA LEU A 59 -6.16 -8.91 0.50
C LEU A 59 -7.65 -8.70 0.76
N VAL A 60 -8.47 -8.94 -0.26
CA VAL A 60 -9.92 -9.05 -0.12
C VAL A 60 -10.30 -10.49 -0.44
N GLU A 61 -11.07 -11.08 0.47
CA GLU A 61 -11.63 -12.42 0.34
C GLU A 61 -13.13 -12.29 0.01
N PRO A 62 -13.72 -13.25 -0.71
CA PRO A 62 -15.19 -13.32 -0.84
C PRO A 62 -15.82 -13.48 0.55
N SER A 63 -16.88 -12.73 0.86
CA SER A 63 -17.61 -12.98 2.10
C SER A 63 -18.28 -14.34 2.04
N ARG A 64 -18.27 -15.06 3.17
CA ARG A 64 -19.01 -16.32 3.33
C ARG A 64 -20.51 -16.10 3.28
N ASP A 65 -20.96 -14.91 3.66
CA ASP A 65 -22.39 -14.54 3.73
C ASP A 65 -22.89 -13.89 2.43
N ASP A 66 -22.00 -13.21 1.70
CA ASP A 66 -22.34 -12.46 0.48
C ASP A 66 -21.16 -12.37 -0.50
N PRO A 67 -21.11 -13.22 -1.54
CA PRO A 67 -19.99 -13.25 -2.48
C PRO A 67 -19.83 -11.96 -3.29
N GLU A 68 -20.85 -11.09 -3.38
CA GLU A 68 -20.73 -9.78 -4.03
C GLU A 68 -20.10 -8.72 -3.11
N ARG A 69 -19.94 -9.03 -1.82
CA ARG A 69 -19.37 -8.13 -0.82
C ARG A 69 -18.02 -8.66 -0.33
N PRO A 70 -16.91 -8.32 -1.00
CA PRO A 70 -15.59 -8.73 -0.53
C PRO A 70 -15.29 -8.17 0.87
N VAL A 71 -14.69 -9.01 1.72
CA VAL A 71 -14.28 -8.70 3.09
C VAL A 71 -12.76 -8.72 3.19
N ILE A 72 -12.20 -7.86 4.04
CA ILE A 72 -10.78 -7.95 4.39
C ILE A 72 -10.66 -8.99 5.51
N PRO A 73 -9.84 -10.04 5.35
CA PRO A 73 -9.69 -11.04 6.39
C PRO A 73 -9.09 -10.43 7.66
N GLU A 74 -9.58 -10.90 8.81
CA GLU A 74 -9.25 -10.36 10.14
C GLU A 74 -7.74 -10.28 10.40
N HIS A 75 -7.00 -11.30 9.95
CA HIS A 75 -5.54 -11.37 10.10
C HIS A 75 -4.81 -10.26 9.31
N ALA A 76 -5.40 -9.77 8.22
CA ALA A 76 -4.85 -8.67 7.44
C ALA A 76 -5.18 -7.30 8.07
N LEU A 77 -6.40 -7.14 8.62
CA LEU A 77 -6.82 -5.90 9.31
C LEU A 77 -5.84 -5.48 10.42
N SER A 78 -5.30 -6.46 11.18
CA SER A 78 -4.32 -6.20 12.24
C SER A 78 -2.97 -5.64 11.75
N LYS A 79 -2.65 -5.80 10.47
CA LYS A 79 -1.39 -5.36 9.85
C LYS A 79 -1.57 -4.13 8.95
N LEU A 80 -2.81 -3.67 8.75
CA LEU A 80 -3.06 -2.51 7.92
C LEU A 80 -2.44 -1.26 8.56
N PRO A 81 -1.79 -0.40 7.76
CA PRO A 81 -1.33 0.88 8.26
C PRO A 81 -2.53 1.69 8.75
N ARG A 82 -2.36 2.41 9.86
CA ARG A 82 -3.41 3.30 10.38
C ARG A 82 -3.76 4.31 9.28
N GLY A 83 -5.04 4.35 8.92
CA GLY A 83 -5.55 5.34 7.99
C GLY A 83 -5.24 6.75 8.49
N ARG A 84 -4.80 7.63 7.58
CA ARG A 84 -4.70 9.07 7.84
C ARG A 84 -6.03 9.72 7.47
N MET A 85 -6.37 10.84 8.10
CA MET A 85 -7.54 11.60 7.63
C MET A 85 -7.26 12.14 6.22
N TRP A 86 -8.28 12.21 5.36
CA TRP A 86 -8.12 12.65 3.97
C TRP A 86 -7.42 14.02 3.86
N ARG A 87 -7.72 14.94 4.78
CA ARG A 87 -7.08 16.25 4.89
C ARG A 87 -5.55 16.17 5.08
N ASP A 88 -5.03 15.10 5.67
CA ASP A 88 -3.60 14.90 5.91
C ASP A 88 -2.92 14.20 4.71
N VAL A 89 -3.71 13.67 3.76
CA VAL A 89 -3.23 13.04 2.52
C VAL A 89 -3.12 14.06 1.38
N ALA A 90 -4.08 14.98 1.28
CA ALA A 90 -4.15 15.96 0.20
C ALA A 90 -3.02 17.02 0.22
N VAL A 91 -2.37 17.22 1.37
CA VAL A 91 -1.29 18.22 1.50
C VAL A 91 0.00 17.77 0.82
N GLU A 92 0.25 16.46 0.68
CA GLU A 92 1.44 15.96 -0.05
C GLU A 92 1.33 16.16 -1.58
N SER A 93 0.11 16.14 -2.14
CA SER A 93 -0.09 16.33 -3.58
C SER A 93 0.05 17.79 -4.03
N ALA A 94 -0.27 18.75 -3.16
CA ALA A 94 -0.17 20.18 -3.50
C ALA A 94 1.27 20.70 -3.55
N VAL A 95 2.19 20.10 -2.80
CA VAL A 95 3.61 20.51 -2.78
C VAL A 95 4.35 20.06 -4.05
N SER A 96 3.90 18.98 -4.70
CA SER A 96 4.52 18.49 -5.94
C SER A 96 4.08 19.25 -7.20
N ALA A 97 2.92 19.92 -7.17
CA ALA A 97 2.39 20.68 -8.30
C ALA A 97 2.84 22.16 -8.33
N ALA A 98 3.40 22.68 -7.24
CA ALA A 98 3.84 24.08 -7.15
C ALA A 98 5.30 24.30 -7.59
N ARG A 99 5.92 23.31 -8.25
CA ARG A 99 7.35 23.32 -8.63
C ARG A 99 7.60 23.09 -10.12
N GLU A 100 6.58 23.29 -10.96
CA GLU A 100 6.72 23.51 -12.41
C GLU A 100 6.76 25.00 -12.75
#